data_AF-A0A8T2W913-F1
#
_entry.id   AF-A0A8T2W913-F1
#
_cell.length_a   1.000
_cell.length_b   1.000
_cell.length_c   1.000
_cell.angle_alpha   90.00
_cell.angle_beta   90.00
_cell.angle_gamma   90.00
#
_symmetry.space_group_name_H-M   'P 1'
#
loop_
_entity.id
_entity.type
_entity.pdbx_description
1 polymer ?
#
loop_
_entity_poly.entity_id
_entity_poly.type
_entity_poly.pdbx_seq_one_letter_code
_entity_poly.pdbx_strand_id
1 'polypeptide(L)'
;MQALTVAQPLGSSLVFSTSRPTTKTFRQVSARRQVNIIAMAAAPKGVTQPPRQPTTPPPMFGFVDNAERLNSRAAMIGWIALLIIEAVTNKGILEVFGFSTGGGLDIGL
;
A
#
# COMPACT_ATOMS: atom_id res chain seq x y z
N MET A 1 9.31 0.35 66.12
CA MET A 1 8.01 0.85 65.63
C MET A 1 7.59 -0.05 64.48
N GLN A 2 6.44 -0.70 64.64
CA GLN A 2 5.87 -1.64 63.69
C GLN A 2 5.31 -0.86 62.49
N ALA A 3 5.52 -1.33 61.27
CA ALA A 3 4.70 -0.95 60.13
C ALA A 3 4.28 -2.23 59.42
N LEU A 4 2.96 -2.46 59.45
CA LEU A 4 2.25 -3.59 58.89
C LEU A 4 2.34 -3.62 57.35
N THR A 5 2.41 -4.84 56.83
CA THR A 5 1.63 -5.37 55.70
C THR A 5 0.68 -4.39 54.99
N VAL A 6 0.88 -4.23 53.67
CA VAL A 6 -0.21 -4.18 52.69
C VAL A 6 0.18 -5.03 51.49
N ALA A 7 -0.65 -6.03 51.22
CA ALA A 7 -0.58 -6.94 50.10
C ALA A 7 -1.25 -6.35 48.84
N GLN A 8 -0.59 -6.52 47.68
CA GLN A 8 -1.09 -6.74 46.30
C GLN A 8 -2.09 -5.71 45.68
N PRO A 9 -2.11 -5.50 44.34
CA PRO A 9 -2.63 -6.53 43.43
C PRO A 9 -1.72 -6.83 42.24
N LEU A 10 -1.82 -8.10 41.83
CA LEU A 10 -1.58 -8.63 40.51
C LEU A 10 -1.99 -7.62 39.41
N GLY A 11 -0.99 -6.98 38.81
CA GLY A 11 -1.14 -6.32 37.52
C GLY A 11 -0.61 -7.25 36.44
N SER A 12 -1.43 -8.20 36.02
CA SER A 12 -1.22 -9.01 34.82
C SER A 12 -1.25 -8.11 33.59
N SER A 13 -0.13 -7.45 33.29
CA SER A 13 0.11 -6.87 31.98
C SER A 13 0.37 -8.01 31.01
N LEU A 14 -0.70 -8.45 30.35
CA LEU A 14 -0.61 -9.16 29.08
C LEU A 14 0.07 -8.23 28.08
N VAL A 15 1.40 -8.21 28.11
CA VAL A 15 2.22 -7.63 27.06
C VAL A 15 2.00 -8.52 25.83
N PHE A 16 1.09 -8.08 24.98
CA PHE A 16 0.96 -8.59 23.62
C PHE A 16 2.24 -8.20 22.88
N SER A 17 3.28 -9.02 23.06
CA SER A 17 4.50 -8.99 22.27
C SER A 17 4.11 -9.40 20.86
N THR A 18 3.87 -8.42 20.00
CA THR A 18 3.85 -8.62 18.57
C THR A 18 5.24 -9.09 18.16
N SER A 19 5.43 -10.41 18.17
CA SER A 19 6.58 -11.04 17.54
C SER A 19 6.50 -10.69 16.07
N ARG A 20 7.26 -9.66 15.68
CA ARG A 20 7.51 -9.24 14.30
C ARG A 20 7.80 -10.51 13.49
N PRO A 21 6.92 -10.94 12.57
CA PRO A 21 7.23 -12.12 11.78
C PRO A 21 8.48 -11.79 10.98
N THR A 22 9.53 -12.57 11.19
CA THR A 22 10.77 -12.52 10.41
C THR A 22 10.44 -13.00 9.01
N THR A 23 9.88 -12.09 8.20
CA THR A 23 9.54 -12.34 6.81
C THR A 23 10.84 -12.69 6.09
N LYS A 24 10.90 -13.93 5.60
CA LYS A 24 12.00 -14.46 4.81
C LYS A 24 12.42 -13.43 3.78
N THR A 25 13.68 -13.01 3.86
CA THR A 25 14.32 -12.13 2.89
C THR A 25 14.08 -12.70 1.50
N PHE A 26 13.08 -12.16 0.80
CA PHE A 26 12.98 -12.28 -0.64
C PHE A 26 14.28 -11.67 -1.13
N ARG A 27 15.22 -12.54 -1.54
CA ARG A 27 16.45 -12.16 -2.20
C ARG A 27 16.02 -11.37 -3.41
N GLN A 28 15.97 -10.04 -3.26
CA GLN A 28 15.81 -9.14 -4.38
C GLN A 28 16.99 -9.48 -5.29
N VAL A 29 16.71 -10.28 -6.32
CA VAL A 29 17.52 -10.25 -7.52
C VAL A 29 17.20 -8.88 -8.11
N SER A 30 17.80 -7.84 -7.51
CA SER A 30 18.20 -6.67 -8.24
C SER A 30 19.05 -7.20 -9.36
N ALA A 31 18.42 -7.52 -10.49
CA ALA A 31 18.99 -7.18 -11.75
C ALA A 31 19.24 -5.67 -11.66
N ARG A 32 20.38 -5.30 -11.09
CA ARG A 32 20.95 -3.97 -11.23
C ARG A 32 21.04 -3.81 -12.73
N ARG A 33 20.03 -3.18 -13.33
CA ARG A 33 20.13 -2.62 -14.66
C ARG A 33 21.30 -1.68 -14.54
N GLN A 34 22.47 -2.13 -14.99
CA GLN A 34 23.67 -1.31 -15.07
C GLN A 34 23.35 -0.26 -16.13
N VAL A 35 22.67 0.80 -15.71
CA VAL A 35 22.52 1.99 -16.54
C VAL A 35 23.92 2.55 -16.59
N ASN A 36 24.59 2.36 -17.72
CA ASN A 36 25.87 2.98 -17.99
C ASN A 36 25.59 4.48 -18.11
N ILE A 37 25.70 5.20 -16.99
CA ILE A 37 25.54 6.66 -16.97
C ILE A 37 26.77 7.18 -17.71
N ILE A 38 26.60 7.54 -18.99
CA ILE A 38 27.62 8.25 -19.76
C ILE A 38 28.01 9.47 -18.92
N ALA A 39 29.31 9.61 -18.62
CA ALA A 39 29.84 10.71 -17.84
C ALA A 39 29.31 12.03 -18.39
N MET A 40 28.61 12.80 -17.55
CA MET A 40 28.07 14.10 -17.91
C MET A 40 29.22 14.97 -18.42
N ALA A 41 29.13 15.37 -19.70
CA ALA A 41 30.07 16.29 -20.31
C ALA A 41 30.20 17.53 -19.41
N ALA A 42 31.43 17.96 -19.14
CA ALA A 42 31.68 19.14 -18.33
C ALA A 42 30.87 20.33 -18.86
N ALA A 43 30.23 21.07 -17.95
CA ALA A 43 29.41 22.22 -18.32
C ALA A 43 30.20 23.17 -19.25
N PRO A 44 29.57 23.72 -20.30
CA PRO A 44 30.24 24.65 -21.20
C PRO A 44 30.80 25.83 -20.41
N LYS A 45 32.00 26.29 -20.80
CA LYS A 45 32.72 27.36 -20.10
C LYS A 45 31.82 28.60 -19.97
N GLY A 46 31.52 28.99 -18.72
CA GLY A 46 30.69 30.16 -18.41
C GLY A 46 29.32 29.86 -17.76
N VAL A 47 28.93 28.59 -17.60
CA VAL A 47 27.71 28.22 -16.89
C VAL A 47 28.05 27.58 -15.54
N THR A 48 27.58 28.19 -14.45
CA THR A 48 27.64 27.59 -13.11
C THR A 48 26.48 26.63 -12.93
N GLN A 49 26.74 25.45 -12.37
CA GLN A 49 25.66 24.53 -12.02
C GLN A 49 24.83 25.14 -10.89
N PRO A 50 23.49 25.01 -10.92
CA PRO A 50 22.65 25.52 -9.86
C PRO A 50 23.06 24.86 -8.52
N PRO A 51 23.28 25.63 -7.45
CA PRO A 51 23.84 25.14 -6.20
C PRO A 51 22.91 24.16 -5.46
N ARG A 52 21.62 24.10 -5.83
CA ARG A 52 20.63 23.18 -5.27
C ARG A 52 19.71 22.68 -6.37
N GLN A 53 19.31 21.40 -6.26
CA GLN A 53 18.21 20.88 -7.06
C GLN A 53 16.90 21.60 -6.68
N PRO A 54 16.10 22.04 -7.66
CA PRO A 54 14.81 22.63 -7.37
C PRO A 54 13.90 21.56 -6.74
N THR A 55 13.35 21.87 -5.57
CA THR A 55 12.32 21.04 -4.93
C THR A 55 11.00 21.29 -5.65
N THR A 56 10.74 20.52 -6.71
CA THR A 56 9.45 20.59 -7.40
C THR A 56 8.41 19.85 -6.56
N PRO A 57 7.24 20.44 -6.26
CA PRO A 57 6.17 19.71 -5.60
C PRO A 57 5.76 18.51 -6.47
N PRO A 58 5.41 17.36 -5.86
CA PRO A 58 5.01 16.19 -6.64
C PRO A 58 3.77 16.53 -7.46
N PRO A 59 3.81 16.34 -8.80
CA PRO A 59 2.65 16.55 -9.63
C PRO A 59 1.53 15.58 -9.20
N MET A 60 0.29 16.08 -9.12
CA MET A 60 -0.86 15.29 -8.68
C MET A 60 -1.69 14.74 -9.84
N PHE A 61 -1.51 15.27 -11.05
CA PHE A 61 -2.31 14.95 -12.23
C PHE A 61 -1.43 14.42 -13.36
N GLY A 62 -1.94 13.43 -14.09
CA GLY A 62 -1.23 12.73 -15.16
C GLY A 62 -0.68 11.36 -14.75
N PHE A 63 0.12 10.74 -15.62
CA PHE A 63 0.81 9.48 -15.36
C PHE A 63 2.08 9.74 -14.53
N VAL A 64 1.85 10.08 -13.27
CA VAL A 64 2.89 10.42 -12.30
C VAL A 64 2.79 9.49 -11.10
N ASP A 65 3.92 9.13 -10.49
CA ASP A 65 3.99 8.15 -9.39
C ASP A 65 2.98 8.43 -8.27
N ASN A 66 2.70 9.70 -7.98
CA ASN A 66 1.75 10.08 -6.94
C ASN A 66 0.31 9.70 -7.32
N ALA A 67 -0.11 9.97 -8.56
CA ALA A 67 -1.44 9.62 -9.06
C ALA A 67 -1.64 8.10 -9.13
N GLU A 68 -0.63 7.35 -9.57
CA GLU A 68 -0.67 5.88 -9.62
C GLU A 68 -0.78 5.25 -8.23
N ARG A 69 -0.01 5.78 -7.25
CA ARG A 69 -0.09 5.33 -5.85
C ARG A 69 -1.44 5.62 -5.23
N LEU A 70 -2.06 6.77 -5.54
CA LEU A 70 -3.39 7.10 -5.03
C LEU A 70 -4.47 6.22 -5.67
N ASN A 71 -4.43 6.02 -6.99
CA ASN A 71 -5.41 5.18 -7.69
C ASN A 71 -5.32 3.71 -7.23
N SER A 72 -4.11 3.16 -7.11
CA SER A 72 -3.94 1.78 -6.60
C SER A 72 -4.45 1.59 -5.17
N ARG A 73 -4.28 2.57 -4.28
CA ARG A 73 -4.85 2.54 -2.92
C ARG A 73 -6.38 2.59 -2.95
N ALA A 74 -6.95 3.47 -3.76
CA ALA A 74 -8.40 3.55 -3.94
C ALA A 74 -8.95 2.23 -4.51
N ALA A 75 -8.26 1.60 -5.45
CA ALA A 75 -8.63 0.30 -6.01
C ALA A 75 -8.58 -0.82 -4.95
N MET A 76 -7.55 -0.87 -4.09
CA MET A 76 -7.47 -1.86 -3.00
C MET A 76 -8.64 -1.72 -2.01
N ILE A 77 -8.95 -0.48 -1.62
CA ILE A 77 -10.08 -0.20 -0.73
C ILE A 77 -11.40 -0.55 -1.42
N GLY A 78 -11.54 -0.17 -2.70
CA GLY A 78 -12.69 -0.49 -3.53
C GLY A 78 -12.95 -1.99 -3.55
N TRP A 79 -11.94 -2.80 -3.87
CA TRP A 79 -12.07 -4.26 -3.92
C TRP A 79 -12.56 -4.86 -2.60
N ILE A 80 -12.00 -4.44 -1.47
CA ILE A 80 -12.44 -4.92 -0.15
C ILE A 80 -13.88 -4.47 0.13
N ALA A 81 -14.23 -3.23 -0.19
CA ALA A 81 -15.58 -2.72 -0.03
C ALA A 81 -16.59 -3.50 -0.89
N LEU A 82 -16.21 -3.92 -2.10
CA LEU A 82 -17.07 -4.77 -2.95
C LEU A 82 -17.40 -6.09 -2.26
N LEU A 83 -16.39 -6.77 -1.70
CA LEU A 83 -16.58 -8.04 -0.98
C LEU A 83 -17.50 -7.87 0.25
N ILE A 84 -17.36 -6.76 0.98
CA ILE A 84 -18.22 -6.47 2.13
C ILE A 84 -19.68 -6.27 1.69
N ILE A 85 -19.90 -5.49 0.63
CA ILE A 85 -21.24 -5.23 0.10
C ILE A 85 -21.88 -6.50 -0.43
N GLU A 86 -21.11 -7.33 -1.14
CA GLU A 86 -21.55 -8.63 -1.63
C GLU A 86 -21.93 -9.58 -0.48
N ALA A 87 -21.13 -9.63 0.59
CA ALA A 87 -21.42 -10.46 1.76
C ALA A 87 -22.71 -10.02 2.48
N VAL A 88 -23.01 -8.72 2.54
CA VAL A 88 -24.24 -8.20 3.16
C VAL A 88 -25.46 -8.44 2.26
N THR A 89 -25.31 -8.22 0.95
CA THR A 89 -26.43 -8.25 -0.01
C THR A 89 -26.72 -9.66 -0.54
N ASN A 90 -25.75 -10.59 -0.43
CA ASN A 90 -25.79 -11.94 -1.00
C ASN A 90 -26.09 -11.96 -2.50
N LYS A 91 -25.74 -10.89 -3.20
CA LYS A 91 -25.95 -10.68 -4.63
C LYS A 91 -24.66 -10.14 -5.22
N GLY A 92 -24.30 -10.63 -6.41
CA GLY A 92 -23.14 -10.14 -7.12
C GLY A 92 -23.27 -8.64 -7.42
N ILE A 93 -22.14 -7.94 -7.51
CA ILE A 93 -22.13 -6.48 -7.66
C ILE A 93 -22.92 -5.98 -8.88
N LEU A 94 -22.94 -6.77 -9.95
CA LEU A 94 -23.67 -6.46 -11.18
C LEU A 94 -25.19 -6.43 -10.93
N GLU A 95 -25.70 -7.35 -10.12
CA GLU A 95 -27.12 -7.37 -9.74
C GLU A 95 -27.48 -6.19 -8.84
N VAL A 96 -26.56 -5.78 -7.95
CA VAL A 96 -26.73 -4.59 -7.09
C VAL A 96 -26.82 -3.32 -7.94
N PHE A 97 -26.07 -3.24 -9.03
CA PHE A 97 -26.17 -2.15 -10.00
C PHE A 97 -27.35 -2.28 -10.97
N GLY A 98 -28.21 -3.30 -10.82
CA GLY A 98 -29.40 -3.51 -11.64
C GLY A 98 -29.14 -4.24 -12.96
N PHE A 99 -27.93 -4.75 -13.19
CA PHE A 99 -27.63 -5.59 -14.35
C PHE A 99 -27.97 -7.05 -14.04
N SER A 100 -28.95 -7.59 -14.75
CA SER A 100 -29.30 -9.02 -14.67
C SER A 100 -28.17 -9.86 -15.25
N THR A 101 -27.41 -10.54 -14.38
CA THR A 101 -26.32 -11.44 -14.75
C THR A 101 -26.70 -12.85 -14.32
N GLY A 102 -27.71 -13.42 -14.99
CA GLY A 102 -28.24 -14.75 -14.66
C GLY A 102 -29.02 -15.44 -15.78
N GLY A 103 -29.15 -14.81 -16.95
CA GLY A 103 -29.81 -15.39 -18.13
C GLY A 103 -28.86 -16.25 -18.96
N GLY A 104 -28.26 -17.28 -18.36
CA GLY A 104 -27.38 -18.22 -19.06
C GLY A 104 -28.09 -18.99 -20.19
N LEU A 105 -27.30 -19.73 -20.98
CA LEU A 105 -27.80 -20.63 -22.04
C LEU A 105 -28.73 -21.70 -21.44
N ASP A 106 -30.01 -21.67 -21.82
CA ASP A 106 -30.99 -22.74 -21.57
C ASP A 106 -30.67 -23.95 -22.47
N ILE A 107 -29.61 -24.67 -22.12
CA ILE A 107 -29.29 -25.97 -22.71
C ILE A 107 -30.03 -27.04 -21.92
N GLY A 108 -31.35 -27.13 -22.13
CA GLY A 108 -32.29 -27.99 -21.38
C GLY A 108 -31.79 -29.39 -21.04
N LEU A 109 -31.09 -29.50 -19.91
CA LEU A 109 -30.73 -30.72 -19.20
C LEU A 109 -31.55 -30.80 -17.92
#